data_AF-A0A958QXY9-F1
#
_entry.id   AF-A0A958QXY9-F1
#
_cell.length_a   1.000
_cell.length_b   1.000
_cell.length_c   1.000
_cell.angle_alpha   90.00
_cell.angle_beta   90.00
_cell.angle_gamma   90.00
#
_symmetry.space_group_name_H-M   'P 1'
#
loop_
_entity.id
_entity.type
_entity.pdbx_description
1 polymer ?
#
loop_
_entity_poly.entity_id
_entity_poly.type
_entity_poly.pdbx_seq_one_letter_code
_entity_poly.pdbx_strand_id
1 'polypeptide(L)'
;MNRGGSSKNDEIERDQSGMLTLFFGLPILGALLVTLLLNFLAYDVPFWLWFLDGCLILGAFIHYVFTQRLIGYVFKRLAEAVLVLWIIASLTFLLLRVLPGGPFDQEKALPPEIKANIEAKYKLNSPLYVQYFDYISDLLRGDLGESYKYLGRPISSILSESLPNSLQLGFYALIISFLVGIPLGVFAASRH
;
A
#
# COMPACT_ATOMS: atom_id res chain seq x y z
N MET A 1 -3.95 -30.22 -4.45
CA MET A 1 -4.04 -29.95 -5.89
C MET A 1 -4.42 -28.48 -6.09
N ASN A 2 -3.44 -27.59 -6.29
CA ASN A 2 -3.71 -26.20 -6.70
C ASN A 2 -2.49 -25.61 -7.45
N ARG A 3 -2.08 -26.27 -8.55
CA ARG A 3 -0.99 -25.77 -9.42
C ARG A 3 -1.51 -24.96 -10.61
N GLY A 4 -2.83 -24.87 -10.80
CA GLY A 4 -3.44 -24.18 -11.95
C GLY A 4 -3.44 -22.64 -11.85
N GLY A 5 -3.36 -22.08 -10.64
CA GLY A 5 -3.37 -20.63 -10.42
C GLY A 5 -2.03 -19.94 -10.73
N SER A 6 -0.90 -20.57 -10.38
CA SER A 6 0.44 -20.01 -10.66
C SER A 6 0.68 -19.90 -12.16
N SER A 7 0.46 -20.99 -12.90
CA SER A 7 0.69 -21.03 -14.36
C SER A 7 -0.13 -20.00 -15.13
N LYS A 8 -1.34 -19.66 -14.65
CA LYS A 8 -2.23 -18.69 -15.30
C LYS A 8 -1.82 -17.25 -15.01
N ASN A 9 -1.35 -16.97 -13.79
CA ASN A 9 -0.76 -15.69 -13.44
C ASN A 9 0.57 -15.48 -14.17
N ASP A 10 1.37 -16.54 -14.30
CA ASP A 10 2.64 -16.53 -15.06
C ASP A 10 2.38 -16.28 -16.57
N GLU A 11 1.28 -16.80 -17.13
CA GLU A 11 0.83 -16.51 -18.50
C GLU A 11 0.36 -15.06 -18.67
N ILE A 12 -0.42 -14.53 -17.73
CA ILE A 12 -0.88 -13.13 -17.75
C ILE A 12 0.30 -12.17 -17.60
N GLU A 13 1.27 -12.48 -16.75
CA GLU A 13 2.48 -11.68 -16.55
C GLU A 13 3.39 -11.72 -17.80
N ARG A 14 3.50 -12.88 -18.47
CA ARG A 14 4.17 -12.99 -19.78
C ARG A 14 3.45 -12.23 -20.89
N ASP A 15 2.12 -12.28 -20.93
CA ASP A 15 1.33 -11.59 -21.95
C ASP A 15 1.36 -10.06 -21.76
N GLN A 16 1.24 -9.57 -20.51
CA GLN A 16 1.47 -8.16 -20.19
C GLN A 16 2.89 -7.73 -20.50
N SER A 17 3.90 -8.54 -20.18
CA SER A 17 5.28 -8.26 -20.56
C SER A 17 5.45 -8.21 -22.06
N GLY A 18 4.84 -9.12 -22.82
CA GLY A 18 4.88 -9.17 -24.28
C GLY A 18 4.15 -7.99 -24.95
N MET A 19 3.03 -7.57 -24.38
CA MET A 19 2.28 -6.41 -24.86
C MET A 19 3.02 -5.10 -24.54
N LEU A 20 3.68 -5.01 -23.38
CA LEU A 20 4.50 -3.85 -23.00
C LEU A 20 5.81 -3.78 -23.80
N THR A 21 6.44 -4.90 -24.14
CA THR A 21 7.58 -4.92 -25.06
C THR A 21 7.18 -4.54 -26.47
N LEU A 22 5.99 -4.91 -26.93
CA LEU A 22 5.48 -4.47 -28.23
C LEU A 22 5.18 -2.96 -28.24
N PHE A 23 4.49 -2.44 -27.22
CA PHE A 23 4.12 -1.03 -27.15
C PHE A 23 5.32 -0.07 -27.08
N PHE A 24 6.35 -0.43 -26.31
CA PHE A 24 7.54 0.42 -26.15
C PHE A 24 8.70 0.02 -27.08
N GLY A 25 8.79 -1.25 -27.49
CA GLY A 25 9.87 -1.77 -28.34
C GLY A 25 9.69 -1.56 -29.83
N LEU A 26 8.45 -1.59 -30.37
CA LEU A 26 8.20 -1.29 -31.80
C LEU A 26 8.69 0.11 -32.22
N PRO A 27 8.39 1.21 -31.50
CA PRO A 27 8.83 2.54 -31.91
C PRO A 27 10.35 2.70 -31.83
N ILE A 28 11.01 2.04 -30.87
CA ILE A 28 12.47 2.02 -30.73
C ILE A 28 13.13 1.27 -31.89
N LEU A 29 12.61 0.09 -32.22
CA LEU A 29 13.08 -0.71 -33.36
C LEU A 29 12.85 0.05 -34.68
N GLY A 30 11.72 0.75 -34.80
CA GLY A 30 11.40 1.59 -35.94
C GLY A 30 12.37 2.75 -36.13
N ALA A 31 12.69 3.49 -35.07
CA ALA A 31 13.68 4.57 -35.12
C ALA A 31 15.07 4.06 -35.51
N LEU A 32 15.53 2.97 -34.89
CA LEU A 32 16.82 2.36 -35.19
C LEU A 32 16.87 1.83 -36.64
N LEU A 33 15.79 1.21 -37.13
CA LEU A 33 15.69 0.72 -38.49
C LEU A 33 15.72 1.86 -39.50
N VAL A 34 15.03 2.98 -39.25
CA VAL A 34 15.11 4.18 -40.11
C VAL A 34 16.52 4.74 -40.16
N THR A 35 17.20 4.89 -39.01
CA THR A 35 18.58 5.37 -38.94
C THR A 35 19.55 4.43 -39.69
N LEU A 36 19.34 3.11 -39.61
CA LEU A 36 20.12 2.09 -40.32
C LEU A 36 19.85 2.10 -41.83
N LEU A 37 18.60 2.33 -42.25
CA LEU A 37 18.20 2.45 -43.66
C LEU A 37 18.75 3.73 -44.28
N LEU A 38 18.73 4.85 -43.56
CA LEU A 38 19.34 6.12 -44.00
C LEU A 38 20.86 5.97 -44.18
N ASN A 39 21.53 5.30 -43.24
CA ASN A 39 22.95 4.98 -43.37
C ASN A 39 23.23 4.04 -44.55
N PHE A 40 22.35 3.07 -44.82
CA PHE A 40 22.44 2.17 -45.98
C PHE A 40 22.24 2.89 -47.33
N LEU A 41 21.40 3.93 -47.37
CA LEU A 41 21.19 4.80 -48.53
C LEU A 41 22.33 5.84 -48.74
N ALA A 42 23.47 5.65 -48.07
CA ALA A 42 24.64 6.53 -48.09
C ALA A 42 24.34 7.99 -47.69
N TYR A 43 23.30 8.19 -46.87
CA TYR A 43 23.00 9.49 -46.28
C TYR A 43 23.86 9.70 -45.05
N ASP A 44 24.63 10.80 -45.02
CA ASP A 44 25.56 11.10 -43.93
C ASP A 44 24.77 11.59 -42.70
N VAL A 45 24.42 10.66 -41.81
CA VAL A 45 23.63 10.95 -40.61
C VAL A 45 24.51 11.59 -39.54
N PRO A 46 24.15 12.78 -39.01
CA PRO A 46 24.98 13.47 -38.03
C PRO A 46 25.04 12.68 -36.72
N PHE A 47 26.22 12.64 -36.10
CA PHE A 47 26.48 11.92 -34.85
C PHE A 47 25.51 12.26 -33.69
N TRP A 48 25.00 13.49 -33.64
CA TRP A 48 24.01 13.90 -32.64
C TRP A 48 22.69 13.12 -32.72
N LEU A 49 22.32 12.64 -33.92
CA LEU A 49 21.12 11.84 -34.11
C LEU A 49 21.28 10.45 -33.47
N TRP A 50 22.47 9.85 -33.60
CA TRP A 50 22.84 8.61 -32.90
C TRP A 50 22.84 8.78 -31.38
N PHE A 51 23.26 9.94 -30.89
CA PHE A 51 23.23 10.26 -29.46
C PHE A 51 21.80 10.44 -28.93
N LEU A 52 20.93 11.10 -29.70
CA LEU A 52 19.50 11.24 -29.41
C LEU A 52 18.79 9.89 -29.36
N ASP A 53 19.02 9.03 -30.36
CA ASP A 53 18.49 7.66 -30.38
C ASP A 53 18.97 6.87 -29.16
N GLY A 54 20.26 6.96 -28.80
CA GLY A 54 20.83 6.33 -27.62
C GLY A 54 20.20 6.80 -26.31
N CYS A 55 19.97 8.10 -26.13
CA CYS A 55 19.29 8.66 -24.95
C CYS A 55 17.83 8.20 -24.86
N LEU A 56 17.13 8.14 -25.99
CA LEU A 56 15.73 7.72 -26.05
C LEU A 56 15.59 6.23 -25.69
N ILE A 57 16.50 5.39 -26.19
CA ILE A 57 16.60 3.97 -25.84
C ILE A 57 16.91 3.79 -24.36
N LEU A 58 17.90 4.52 -23.82
CA LEU A 58 18.30 4.40 -22.41
C LEU A 58 17.16 4.85 -21.48
N GLY A 59 16.50 5.97 -21.78
CA GLY A 59 15.37 6.48 -21.02
C GLY A 59 14.18 5.52 -21.03
N ALA A 60 13.84 4.97 -22.21
CA ALA A 60 12.79 3.98 -22.33
C ALA A 60 13.14 2.67 -21.61
N PHE A 61 14.41 2.24 -21.67
CA PHE A 61 14.89 1.04 -20.96
C PHE A 61 14.82 1.22 -19.44
N ILE A 62 15.26 2.36 -18.91
CA ILE A 62 15.14 2.70 -17.48
C ILE A 62 13.67 2.71 -17.07
N HIS A 63 12.80 3.38 -17.84
CA HIS A 63 11.37 3.45 -17.56
C HIS A 63 10.71 2.06 -17.60
N TYR A 64 11.10 1.22 -18.56
CA TYR A 64 10.63 -0.15 -18.70
C TYR A 64 11.04 -1.03 -17.51
N VAL A 65 12.32 -1.02 -17.14
CA VAL A 65 12.85 -1.81 -15.99
C VAL A 65 12.22 -1.35 -14.67
N PHE A 66 12.08 -0.03 -14.48
CA PHE A 66 11.48 0.56 -13.28
C PHE A 66 10.00 0.19 -13.15
N THR A 67 9.23 0.34 -14.23
CA THR A 67 7.78 0.07 -14.23
C THR A 67 7.49 -1.41 -13.95
N GLN A 68 8.21 -2.33 -14.61
CA GLN A 68 7.95 -3.78 -14.46
C GLN A 68 8.25 -4.29 -13.05
N ARG A 69 9.39 -3.90 -12.45
CA ARG A 69 9.79 -4.43 -11.14
C ARG A 69 9.03 -3.81 -9.97
N LEU A 70 8.65 -2.54 -10.09
CA LEU A 70 8.01 -1.83 -9.00
C LEU A 70 6.53 -2.16 -8.86
N ILE A 71 5.80 -2.36 -9.97
CA ILE A 71 4.38 -2.71 -9.87
C ILE A 71 4.19 -4.00 -9.08
N GLY A 72 4.93 -5.07 -9.40
CA GLY A 72 4.82 -6.34 -8.68
C GLY A 72 5.24 -6.23 -7.21
N TYR A 73 6.30 -5.47 -6.93
CA TYR A 73 6.78 -5.26 -5.55
C TYR A 73 5.80 -4.43 -4.71
N VAL A 74 5.28 -3.34 -5.27
CA VAL A 74 4.30 -2.47 -4.61
C VAL A 74 3.01 -3.23 -4.36
N PHE A 75 2.50 -3.99 -5.33
CA PHE A 75 1.31 -4.83 -5.13
C PHE A 75 1.53 -5.87 -4.03
N LYS A 76 2.68 -6.55 -4.02
CA LYS A 76 3.02 -7.52 -2.97
C LYS A 76 3.07 -6.86 -1.59
N ARG A 77 3.75 -5.72 -1.47
CA ARG A 77 3.82 -4.92 -0.23
C ARG A 77 2.44 -4.45 0.22
N LEU A 78 1.60 -3.99 -0.70
CA LEU A 78 0.25 -3.52 -0.40
C LEU A 78 -0.64 -4.68 0.08
N ALA A 79 -0.56 -5.84 -0.56
CA ALA A 79 -1.28 -7.04 -0.17
C ALA A 79 -0.83 -7.54 1.21
N GLU A 80 0.47 -7.57 1.50
CA GLU A 80 1.02 -7.88 2.82
C GLU A 80 0.52 -6.90 3.88
N ALA A 81 0.53 -5.59 3.58
CA ALA A 81 0.03 -4.57 4.51
C ALA A 81 -1.45 -4.73 4.84
N VAL A 82 -2.30 -4.97 3.82
CA VAL A 82 -3.74 -5.21 4.02
C VAL A 82 -3.97 -6.46 4.86
N LEU A 83 -3.22 -7.54 4.59
CA LEU A 83 -3.32 -8.79 5.35
C LEU A 83 -2.92 -8.61 6.81
N VAL A 84 -1.84 -7.87 7.08
CA VAL A 84 -1.40 -7.55 8.44
C VAL A 84 -2.44 -6.71 9.17
N LEU A 85 -2.97 -5.65 8.52
CA LEU A 85 -4.03 -4.81 9.10
C LEU A 85 -5.28 -5.63 9.42
N TRP A 86 -5.68 -6.53 8.51
CA TRP A 86 -6.83 -7.41 8.72
C TRP A 86 -6.63 -8.36 9.91
N ILE A 87 -5.44 -8.96 10.05
CA ILE A 87 -5.10 -9.81 11.19
C ILE A 87 -5.13 -9.01 12.50
N ILE A 88 -4.51 -7.83 12.53
CA ILE A 88 -4.48 -6.99 13.73
C ILE A 88 -5.90 -6.53 14.11
N ALA A 89 -6.71 -6.10 13.14
CA ALA A 89 -8.10 -5.72 13.36
C ALA A 89 -8.93 -6.89 13.90
N SER A 90 -8.78 -8.08 13.32
CA SER A 90 -9.45 -9.30 13.79
C SER A 90 -9.03 -9.68 15.21
N LEU A 91 -7.72 -9.63 15.48
CA LEU A 91 -7.16 -9.95 16.79
C LEU A 91 -7.63 -8.94 17.86
N THR A 92 -7.65 -7.65 17.53
CA THR A 92 -8.12 -6.59 18.42
C THR A 92 -9.61 -6.75 18.69
N PHE A 93 -10.42 -7.06 17.67
CA PHE A 93 -11.85 -7.34 17.82
C PHE A 93 -12.10 -8.54 18.75
N LEU A 94 -11.37 -9.64 18.54
CA LEU A 94 -11.45 -10.81 19.42
C LEU A 94 -11.00 -10.48 20.84
N LEU A 95 -9.91 -9.74 21.01
CA LEU A 95 -9.38 -9.36 22.31
C LEU A 95 -10.39 -8.51 23.09
N LEU A 96 -11.02 -7.53 22.44
CA LEU A 96 -12.06 -6.69 23.04
C LEU A 96 -13.32 -7.50 23.41
N ARG A 97 -13.58 -8.64 22.75
CA ARG A 97 -14.72 -9.52 23.06
C ARG A 97 -14.42 -10.56 24.14
N VAL A 98 -13.16 -11.01 24.24
CA VAL A 98 -12.69 -11.99 25.23
C VAL A 98 -12.44 -11.34 26.58
N LEU A 99 -12.08 -10.04 26.62
CA LEU A 99 -12.00 -9.28 27.86
C LEU A 99 -13.40 -9.16 28.49
N PRO A 100 -13.64 -9.78 29.66
CA PRO A 100 -14.93 -9.67 30.33
C PRO A 100 -15.08 -8.26 30.91
N GLY A 101 -16.09 -7.54 30.45
CA GLY A 101 -16.35 -6.15 30.81
C GLY A 101 -16.32 -5.27 29.58
N GLY A 102 -17.47 -5.15 28.91
CA GLY A 102 -17.62 -4.19 27.83
C GLY A 102 -17.36 -2.76 28.36
N PRO A 103 -17.11 -1.78 27.48
CA PRO A 103 -16.92 -0.38 27.86
C PRO A 103 -18.10 0.21 28.67
N PHE A 104 -19.24 -0.49 28.69
CA PHE A 104 -20.45 -0.15 29.46
C PHE A 104 -20.56 -0.84 30.83
N ASP A 105 -19.72 -1.84 31.14
CA ASP A 105 -19.76 -2.56 32.42
C ASP A 105 -18.79 -1.97 33.46
N GLN A 106 -17.72 -1.27 33.03
CA GLN A 106 -16.65 -0.85 33.95
C GLN A 106 -16.81 0.56 34.54
N GLU A 107 -17.50 1.50 33.89
CA GLU A 107 -17.50 2.91 34.34
C GLU A 107 -18.79 3.40 35.01
N LYS A 108 -19.94 2.72 34.88
CA LYS A 108 -21.16 3.04 35.65
C LYS A 108 -22.18 1.92 35.49
N ALA A 109 -22.77 1.44 36.58
CA ALA A 109 -24.00 0.65 36.53
C ALA A 109 -25.10 1.53 35.90
N LEU A 110 -25.25 1.44 34.57
CA LEU A 110 -26.25 2.20 33.83
C LEU A 110 -27.65 1.67 34.19
N PRO A 111 -28.64 2.56 34.40
CA PRO A 111 -30.03 2.17 34.56
C PRO A 111 -30.46 1.21 33.43
N PRO A 112 -31.27 0.18 33.72
CA PRO A 112 -31.58 -0.90 32.77
C PRO A 112 -32.22 -0.40 31.46
N GLU A 113 -32.95 0.71 31.49
CA GLU A 113 -33.52 1.36 30.31
C GLU A 113 -32.46 1.95 29.37
N ILE A 114 -31.40 2.52 29.93
CA ILE A 114 -30.29 3.10 29.15
C ILE A 114 -29.42 1.97 28.58
N LYS A 115 -29.25 0.89 29.33
CA LYS A 115 -28.54 -0.32 28.88
C LYS A 115 -29.24 -0.95 27.66
N ALA A 116 -30.56 -1.10 27.71
CA ALA A 116 -31.35 -1.65 26.60
C ALA A 116 -31.29 -0.76 25.33
N ASN A 117 -31.33 0.57 25.50
CA ASN A 117 -31.19 1.50 24.38
C ASN A 117 -29.77 1.48 23.76
N ILE A 118 -28.72 1.32 24.58
CA ILE A 118 -27.33 1.16 24.11
C ILE A 118 -27.16 -0.18 23.41
N GLU A 119 -27.69 -1.28 23.97
CA GLU A 119 -27.63 -2.60 23.35
C GLU A 119 -28.33 -2.64 21.98
N ALA A 120 -29.46 -1.94 21.85
CA ALA A 120 -30.16 -1.77 20.57
C ALA A 120 -29.39 -0.88 19.59
N LYS A 121 -28.81 0.24 20.05
CA LYS A 121 -28.05 1.19 19.22
C LYS A 121 -26.74 0.60 18.69
N TYR A 122 -26.06 -0.23 19.49
CA TYR A 122 -24.80 -0.90 19.11
C TYR A 122 -25.01 -2.30 18.50
N LYS A 123 -26.26 -2.72 18.25
CA LYS A 123 -26.61 -4.07 17.75
C LYS A 123 -25.92 -5.21 18.53
N LEU A 124 -25.73 -5.02 19.85
CA LEU A 124 -24.98 -5.97 20.68
C LEU A 124 -25.63 -7.37 20.73
N ASN A 125 -26.92 -7.44 20.40
CA ASN A 125 -27.75 -8.64 20.30
C ASN A 125 -27.64 -9.42 18.97
N SER A 126 -26.91 -8.92 17.97
CA SER A 126 -26.72 -9.62 16.69
C SER A 126 -25.64 -10.71 16.79
N PRO A 127 -25.68 -11.77 15.96
CA PRO A 127 -24.64 -12.80 15.94
C PRO A 127 -23.25 -12.20 15.71
N LEU A 128 -22.22 -12.73 16.38
CA LEU A 128 -20.83 -12.20 16.35
C LEU A 128 -20.29 -11.97 14.93
N TYR A 129 -20.64 -12.86 14.00
CA TYR A 129 -20.22 -12.77 12.60
C TYR A 129 -20.80 -11.53 11.89
N VAL A 130 -22.03 -11.12 12.23
CA VAL A 130 -22.67 -9.91 11.67
C VAL A 130 -21.99 -8.66 12.23
N GLN A 131 -21.69 -8.62 13.53
CA GLN A 131 -20.96 -7.51 14.15
C GLN A 131 -19.56 -7.34 13.55
N TYR A 132 -18.87 -8.44 13.28
CA TYR A 132 -17.56 -8.42 12.62
C TYR A 132 -17.64 -7.96 11.16
N PHE A 133 -18.64 -8.42 10.40
CA PHE A 133 -18.80 -8.06 9.00
C PHE A 133 -19.17 -6.58 8.82
N ASP A 134 -20.08 -6.07 9.67
CA ASP A 134 -20.42 -4.65 9.72
C ASP A 134 -19.15 -3.82 10.07
N TYR A 135 -18.39 -4.23 11.10
CA TYR A 135 -17.13 -3.56 11.48
C TYR A 135 -16.08 -3.52 10.36
N ILE A 136 -15.85 -4.64 9.66
CA ILE A 136 -14.91 -4.67 8.54
C ILE A 136 -15.44 -3.87 7.34
N SER A 137 -16.75 -3.88 7.08
CA SER A 137 -17.36 -3.11 5.99
C SER A 137 -17.21 -1.60 6.21
N ASP A 138 -17.47 -1.14 7.44
CA ASP A 138 -17.34 0.26 7.82
C ASP A 138 -15.86 0.69 7.78
N LEU A 139 -14.95 -0.17 8.26
CA LEU A 139 -13.50 0.07 8.17
C LEU A 139 -13.01 0.20 6.73
N LEU A 140 -13.53 -0.61 5.81
CA LEU A 140 -13.23 -0.53 4.37
C LEU A 140 -13.79 0.73 3.71
N ARG A 141 -14.88 1.30 4.24
CA ARG A 141 -15.45 2.58 3.80
C ARG A 141 -14.73 3.78 4.41
N GLY A 142 -13.73 3.54 5.27
CA GLY A 142 -13.02 4.58 6.00
C GLY A 142 -13.81 5.14 7.18
N ASP A 143 -14.92 4.50 7.57
CA ASP A 143 -15.66 4.84 8.77
C ASP A 143 -15.12 4.04 9.96
N LEU A 144 -14.42 4.74 10.85
CA LEU A 144 -13.88 4.17 12.08
C LEU A 144 -14.97 4.01 13.17
N GLY A 145 -16.17 4.53 12.94
CA GLY A 145 -17.28 4.53 13.89
C GLY A 145 -17.15 5.58 15.00
N GLU A 146 -18.05 5.49 15.98
CA GLU A 146 -18.04 6.34 17.17
C GLU A 146 -17.20 5.73 18.30
N SER A 147 -16.60 6.59 19.12
CA SER A 147 -15.86 6.16 20.30
C SER A 147 -16.77 5.45 21.30
N TYR A 148 -16.42 4.22 21.69
CA TYR A 148 -17.10 3.50 22.77
C TYR A 148 -16.88 4.14 24.16
N LYS A 149 -15.87 5.00 24.31
CA LYS A 149 -15.55 5.71 25.56
C LYS A 149 -16.23 7.09 25.63
N TYR A 150 -16.42 7.76 24.50
CA TYR A 150 -17.04 9.08 24.41
C TYR A 150 -18.22 9.03 23.42
N LEU A 151 -19.43 8.79 23.96
CA LEU A 151 -20.68 8.74 23.20
C LEU A 151 -20.84 9.98 22.30
N GLY A 152 -21.04 9.77 21.00
CA GLY A 152 -21.28 10.84 20.01
C GLY A 152 -20.04 11.52 19.43
N ARG A 153 -18.81 11.07 19.77
CA ARG A 153 -17.58 11.57 19.12
C ARG A 153 -17.07 10.54 18.10
N PRO A 154 -16.98 10.87 16.80
CA PRO A 154 -16.44 9.96 15.81
C PRO A 154 -14.93 9.78 16.03
N ILE A 155 -14.44 8.54 15.92
CA ILE A 155 -13.01 8.22 16.13
C ILE A 155 -12.14 8.96 15.12
N SER A 156 -12.64 9.21 13.91
CA SER A 156 -11.98 10.02 12.89
C SER A 156 -11.61 11.42 13.37
N SER A 157 -12.45 12.06 14.20
CA SER A 157 -12.15 13.38 14.77
C SER A 157 -11.02 13.31 15.80
N ILE A 158 -11.02 12.29 16.66
CA ILE A 158 -9.97 12.05 17.67
C ILE A 158 -8.63 11.77 16.98
N LEU A 159 -8.68 10.94 15.93
CA LEU A 159 -7.51 10.60 15.14
C LEU A 159 -6.98 11.82 14.38
N SER A 160 -7.85 12.66 13.82
CA SER A 160 -7.44 13.89 13.11
C SER A 160 -6.75 14.90 14.03
N GLU A 161 -7.13 14.93 15.30
CA GLU A 161 -6.54 15.81 16.31
C GLU A 161 -5.17 15.27 16.80
N SER A 162 -5.02 13.95 16.83
CA SER A 162 -3.81 13.28 17.33
C SER A 162 -2.76 13.02 16.24
N LEU A 163 -3.21 12.84 14.99
CA LEU A 163 -2.36 12.62 13.82
C LEU A 163 -1.25 13.66 13.65
N PRO A 164 -1.50 14.99 13.68
CA PRO A 164 -0.46 15.98 13.45
C PRO A 164 0.66 15.91 14.50
N ASN A 165 0.32 15.62 15.76
CA ASN A 165 1.32 15.48 16.83
C ASN A 165 2.23 14.27 16.60
N SER A 166 1.66 13.13 16.22
CA SER A 166 2.42 11.92 15.89
C SER A 166 3.29 12.12 14.64
N LEU A 167 2.79 12.87 13.66
CA LEU A 167 3.53 13.18 12.43
C LEU A 167 4.75 14.05 12.72
N GLN A 168 4.62 15.06 13.59
CA GLN A 168 5.74 15.90 14.01
C GLN A 168 6.79 15.08 14.76
N LEU A 169 6.38 14.24 15.72
CA LEU A 169 7.30 13.36 16.46
C LEU A 169 8.01 12.38 15.53
N GLY A 170 7.29 11.76 14.60
CA GLY A 170 7.86 10.86 13.60
C GLY A 170 8.85 11.58 12.68
N PHE A 171 8.53 12.82 12.28
CA PHE A 171 9.42 13.63 11.45
C PHE A 171 10.74 13.96 12.17
N TYR A 172 10.70 14.37 13.44
CA TYR A 172 11.91 14.57 14.22
C TYR A 172 12.71 13.28 14.40
N ALA A 173 12.04 12.15 14.63
CA ALA A 173 12.70 10.84 14.72
C ALA A 173 13.42 10.47 13.42
N LEU A 174 12.83 10.75 12.25
CA LEU A 174 13.47 10.52 10.95
C LEU A 174 14.69 11.41 10.75
N ILE A 175 14.62 12.69 11.11
CA ILE A 175 15.76 13.60 11.03
C ILE A 175 16.93 13.07 11.87
N ILE A 176 16.66 12.70 13.12
CA ILE A 176 17.68 12.15 14.02
C ILE A 176 18.23 10.83 13.46
N SER A 177 17.36 9.96 12.95
CA SER A 177 17.75 8.69 12.35
C SER A 177 18.67 8.88 11.14
N PHE A 178 18.41 9.87 10.27
CA PHE A 178 19.31 10.16 9.16
C PHE A 178 20.63 10.78 9.62
N LEU A 179 20.58 11.75 10.54
CA LEU A 179 21.76 12.42 11.06
C LEU A 179 22.71 11.48 11.80
N VAL A 180 22.20 10.44 12.46
CA VAL A 180 23.02 9.49 13.22
C VAL A 180 23.28 8.21 12.41
N GLY A 181 22.25 7.69 11.75
CA GLY A 181 22.31 6.43 11.01
C GLY A 181 23.19 6.48 9.77
N ILE A 182 23.15 7.58 9.00
CA ILE A 182 24.00 7.71 7.80
C ILE A 182 25.48 7.77 8.19
N PRO A 183 25.93 8.64 9.11
CA PRO A 183 27.35 8.67 9.49
C PRO A 183 27.84 7.37 10.12
N LEU A 184 27.04 6.73 10.98
CA LEU A 184 27.38 5.42 11.54
C LEU A 184 27.48 4.34 10.46
N GLY A 185 26.58 4.34 9.48
CA GLY A 185 26.63 3.41 8.35
C GLY A 185 27.88 3.61 7.50
N VAL A 186 28.25 4.86 7.21
CA VAL A 186 29.47 5.20 6.47
C VAL A 186 30.73 4.80 7.26
N PHE A 187 30.75 5.06 8.57
CA PHE A 187 31.87 4.67 9.42
C PHE A 187 32.04 3.14 9.51
N ALA A 188 30.93 2.40 9.60
CA ALA A 188 30.96 0.94 9.59
C ALA A 188 31.45 0.38 8.25
N ALA A 189 31.02 0.97 7.12
CA ALA A 189 31.45 0.58 5.79
C ALA A 189 32.94 0.89 5.53
N SER A 190 33.46 1.97 6.12
CA SER A 190 34.89 2.33 6.00
C SER A 190 35.82 1.43 6.82
N ARG A 191 35.29 0.64 7.77
CA ARG A 191 36.08 -0.23 8.66
C ARG A 191 36.05 -1.70 8.23
N HIS A 192 35.40 -2.02 7.11
CA HIS A 192 35.38 -3.33 6.47
C HIS A 192 36.07 -3.28 5.11
#